data_AF-A0A1W2DGG3-F1
#
_entry.id   AF-A0A1W2DGG3-F1
#
_cell.length_a   1.000
_cell.length_b   1.000
_cell.length_c   1.000
_cell.angle_alpha   90.00
_cell.angle_beta   90.00
_cell.angle_gamma   90.00
#
_symmetry.space_group_name_H-M   'P 1'
#
loop_
_entity.id
_entity.type
_entity.pdbx_description
1 polymer ?
#
loop_
_entity_poly.entity_id
_entity_poly.type
_entity_poly.pdbx_seq_one_letter_code
_entity_poly.pdbx_strand_id
1 'polypeptide(L)'
;MRERGGFWVGLFASVFYPFTWALSRRTIGGAEHLPQQGGALLVLNHPSYIDPIIDAIFVHEQGRVPRFFTKHTLWNIPFLSRVLDGAGQIPVFRGTAKAGDSLRGAHDALKAGRVVVIYPEGTLTQDPDGWPLDNRTGVARLALANDVPVIPAARWGTREIFDSRRRRFRPFPRKPVNMVIGAPMDLSDYRGREVDGELLREVTDVIMDRVRELLKELRA
;
A
#
# COMPACT_ATOMS: atom_id res chain seq x y z
N MET A 1 18.64 6.68 -7.85
CA MET A 1 18.22 6.79 -9.27
C MET A 1 16.70 6.73 -9.30
N ARG A 2 16.01 7.73 -9.86
CA ARG A 2 14.55 7.79 -9.88
C ARG A 2 13.98 6.75 -10.85
N GLU A 3 13.07 5.90 -10.39
CA GLU A 3 12.38 4.93 -11.23
C GLU A 3 11.55 5.69 -12.28
N ARG A 4 11.73 5.37 -13.57
CA ARG A 4 10.97 5.99 -14.65
C ARG A 4 9.68 5.20 -14.87
N GLY A 5 8.54 5.75 -14.46
CA GLY A 5 7.20 5.19 -14.75
C GLY A 5 6.67 5.48 -16.16
N GLY A 6 7.45 6.16 -17.01
CA GLY A 6 7.02 6.57 -18.35
C GLY A 6 6.07 7.77 -18.36
N PHE A 7 5.63 8.15 -19.56
CA PHE A 7 4.82 9.36 -19.79
C PHE A 7 3.51 9.37 -18.98
N TRP A 8 2.77 8.25 -18.99
CA TRP A 8 1.47 8.17 -18.33
C TRP A 8 1.53 8.27 -16.81
N VAL A 9 2.58 7.71 -16.18
CA VAL A 9 2.80 7.86 -14.73
C VAL A 9 3.21 9.28 -14.39
N GLY A 10 4.05 9.92 -15.22
CA GLY A 10 4.40 11.33 -15.07
C GLY A 10 3.18 12.25 -15.19
N LEU A 11 2.32 12.00 -16.18
CA LEU A 11 1.06 12.73 -16.35
C LEU A 11 0.13 12.53 -15.15
N PHE A 12 -0.07 11.29 -14.70
CA PHE A 12 -0.88 11.00 -13.51
C PHE A 12 -0.34 11.73 -12.29
N ALA A 13 0.97 11.65 -12.04
CA ALA A 13 1.62 12.37 -10.95
C ALA A 13 1.35 13.89 -11.05
N SER A 14 1.51 14.50 -12.24
CA SER A 14 1.28 15.94 -12.45
C SER A 14 -0.14 16.40 -12.10
N VAL A 15 -1.14 15.52 -12.25
CA VAL A 15 -2.54 15.78 -11.86
C VAL A 15 -2.76 15.55 -10.36
N PHE A 16 -2.19 14.49 -9.80
CA PHE A 16 -2.48 14.07 -8.43
C PHE A 16 -1.61 14.77 -7.36
N TYR A 17 -0.44 15.32 -7.70
CA TYR A 17 0.33 16.19 -6.80
C TYR A 17 -0.48 17.43 -6.35
N PRO A 18 -0.98 18.29 -7.26
CA PRO A 18 -1.76 19.45 -6.85
C PRO A 18 -3.10 19.04 -6.21
N PHE A 19 -3.71 17.94 -6.65
CA PHE A 19 -4.92 17.39 -6.03
C PHE A 19 -4.69 17.00 -4.57
N THR A 20 -3.66 16.21 -4.27
CA THR A 20 -3.36 15.78 -2.90
C THR A 20 -2.97 16.97 -2.03
N TRP A 21 -2.22 17.93 -2.56
CA TRP A 21 -1.91 19.19 -1.88
C TRP A 21 -3.17 20.01 -1.58
N ALA A 22 -4.09 20.14 -2.55
CA ALA A 22 -5.32 20.91 -2.39
C ALA A 22 -6.29 20.30 -1.38
N LEU A 23 -6.25 18.98 -1.17
CA LEU A 23 -7.13 18.26 -0.23
C LEU A 23 -6.52 18.08 1.15
N SER A 24 -5.20 18.00 1.25
CA SER A 24 -4.53 17.60 2.49
C SER A 24 -3.30 18.43 2.87
N ARG A 25 -3.06 18.52 4.17
CA ARG A 25 -1.78 18.93 4.77
C ARG A 25 -1.09 17.64 5.20
N ARG A 26 -0.12 17.20 4.41
CA ARG A 26 0.54 15.90 4.60
C ARG A 26 1.76 16.05 5.49
N THR A 27 1.85 15.19 6.50
CA THR A 27 3.06 15.04 7.33
C THR A 27 3.48 13.59 7.27
N ILE A 28 4.73 13.33 6.90
CA ILE A 28 5.27 11.98 6.74
C ILE A 28 6.52 11.86 7.60
N GLY A 29 6.53 10.90 8.52
CA GLY A 29 7.71 10.51 9.30
C GLY A 29 8.28 9.18 8.83
N GLY A 30 9.60 8.99 8.96
CA GLY A 30 10.26 7.72 8.67
C GLY A 30 10.45 7.40 7.18
N ALA A 31 10.30 8.39 6.29
CA ALA A 31 10.42 8.19 4.84
C ALA A 31 11.77 7.56 4.42
N GLU A 32 12.82 7.79 5.21
CA GLU A 32 14.15 7.20 5.09
C GLU A 32 14.19 5.68 5.19
N HIS A 33 13.18 5.04 5.79
CA HIS A 33 13.07 3.58 5.87
C HIS A 33 12.71 2.95 4.52
N LEU A 34 12.18 3.71 3.56
CA LEU A 34 11.90 3.20 2.22
C LEU A 34 13.19 3.17 1.39
N PRO A 35 13.66 1.99 0.94
CA PRO A 35 14.91 1.89 0.22
C PRO A 35 14.81 2.53 -1.16
N GLN A 36 15.87 3.24 -1.55
CA GLN A 36 15.99 3.94 -2.83
C GLN A 36 16.12 2.96 -4.03
N GLN A 37 16.57 1.74 -3.77
CA GLN A 37 16.85 0.69 -4.76
C GLN A 37 16.46 -0.68 -4.19
N GLY A 38 16.30 -1.69 -5.06
CA GLY A 38 15.86 -3.02 -4.65
C GLY A 38 14.36 -3.13 -4.40
N GLY A 39 13.87 -4.36 -4.18
CA GLY A 39 12.46 -4.63 -3.91
C GLY A 39 12.11 -4.24 -2.49
N ALA A 40 10.86 -3.83 -2.24
CA ALA A 40 10.37 -3.58 -0.88
C ALA A 40 8.87 -3.86 -0.80
N LEU A 41 8.44 -4.47 0.29
CA LEU A 41 7.03 -4.71 0.59
C LEU A 41 6.56 -3.69 1.63
N LEU A 42 5.85 -2.67 1.17
CA LEU A 42 5.25 -1.64 2.03
C LEU A 42 3.85 -2.07 2.45
N VAL A 43 3.62 -2.20 3.75
CA VAL A 43 2.38 -2.76 4.33
C VAL A 43 1.64 -1.69 5.11
N LEU A 44 0.39 -1.38 4.74
CA LEU A 44 -0.39 -0.31 5.38
C LEU A 44 -1.83 -0.67 5.69
N ASN A 45 -2.44 0.15 6.55
CA ASN A 45 -3.89 0.20 6.75
C ASN A 45 -4.61 0.88 5.56
N HIS A 46 -5.88 0.50 5.34
CA HIS A 46 -6.70 1.00 4.22
C HIS A 46 -8.06 1.60 4.66
N PRO A 47 -8.06 2.79 5.25
CA PRO A 47 -9.27 3.43 5.74
C PRO A 47 -10.15 4.18 4.71
N SER A 48 -9.64 4.54 3.53
CA SER A 48 -10.34 5.39 2.56
C SER A 48 -10.02 5.10 1.08
N TYR A 49 -10.98 5.35 0.17
CA TYR A 49 -10.77 5.23 -1.28
C TYR A 49 -9.63 6.10 -1.84
N ILE A 50 -9.26 7.18 -1.16
CA ILE A 50 -8.17 8.06 -1.60
C ILE A 50 -6.79 7.60 -1.15
N ASP A 51 -6.70 6.56 -0.32
CA ASP A 51 -5.43 6.06 0.21
C ASP A 51 -4.42 5.70 -0.90
N PRO A 52 -4.79 4.97 -1.98
CA PRO A 52 -3.83 4.61 -3.01
C PRO A 52 -3.24 5.82 -3.72
N ILE A 53 -3.99 6.92 -3.81
CA ILE A 53 -3.51 8.18 -4.40
C ILE A 53 -2.47 8.83 -3.47
N ILE A 54 -2.78 8.91 -2.18
CA ILE A 54 -1.86 9.51 -1.18
C ILE A 54 -0.57 8.70 -1.09
N ASP A 55 -0.70 7.37 -1.00
CA ASP A 55 0.44 6.45 -0.94
C ASP A 55 1.26 6.48 -2.22
N ALA A 56 0.61 6.61 -3.38
CA ALA A 56 1.33 6.67 -4.64
C ALA A 56 2.18 7.93 -4.75
N ILE A 57 1.64 9.08 -4.31
CA ILE A 57 2.41 10.32 -4.27
C ILE A 57 3.56 10.20 -3.28
N PHE A 58 3.34 9.62 -2.09
CA PHE A 58 4.42 9.38 -1.12
C PHE A 58 5.57 8.55 -1.74
N VAL A 59 5.26 7.37 -2.29
CA VAL A 59 6.28 6.49 -2.89
C VAL A 59 6.98 7.17 -4.07
N HIS A 60 6.25 7.96 -4.86
CA HIS A 60 6.81 8.73 -5.97
C HIS A 60 7.68 9.91 -5.55
N GLU A 61 7.37 10.56 -4.42
CA GLU A 61 8.23 11.57 -3.77
C GLU A 61 9.58 10.96 -3.35
N GLN A 62 9.60 9.67 -2.99
CA GLN A 62 10.85 8.93 -2.71
C GLN A 62 11.57 8.46 -3.99
N GLY A 63 11.11 8.87 -5.17
CA GLY A 63 11.72 8.52 -6.45
C GLY A 63 11.44 7.09 -6.93
N ARG A 64 10.41 6.44 -6.40
CA ARG A 64 10.01 5.06 -6.71
C ARG A 64 8.62 5.05 -7.39
N VAL A 65 8.22 3.96 -8.04
CA VAL A 65 6.84 3.81 -8.54
C VAL A 65 6.16 2.66 -7.78
N PRO A 66 5.03 2.90 -7.12
CA PRO A 66 4.34 1.86 -6.33
C PRO A 66 3.62 0.85 -7.21
N ARG A 67 3.63 -0.42 -6.80
CA ARG A 67 2.81 -1.50 -7.38
C ARG A 67 1.74 -1.90 -6.38
N PHE A 68 0.48 -1.58 -6.67
CA PHE A 68 -0.67 -1.96 -5.86
C PHE A 68 -1.38 -3.16 -6.45
N PHE A 69 -2.02 -3.92 -5.56
CA PHE A 69 -3.04 -4.89 -5.90
C PHE A 69 -4.30 -4.18 -6.37
N THR A 70 -4.48 -4.09 -7.68
CA THR A 70 -5.50 -3.27 -8.32
C THR A 70 -6.60 -4.14 -8.91
N LYS A 71 -7.87 -3.82 -8.65
CA LYS A 71 -9.01 -4.57 -9.20
C LYS A 71 -8.94 -4.55 -10.73
N HIS A 72 -8.93 -5.73 -11.37
CA HIS A 72 -8.77 -5.83 -12.83
C HIS A 72 -9.79 -5.01 -13.63
N THR A 73 -11.01 -4.82 -13.12
CA THR A 73 -12.05 -4.01 -13.80
C THR A 73 -11.63 -2.56 -14.04
N LEU A 74 -10.61 -2.05 -13.34
CA LEU A 74 -10.09 -0.69 -13.56
C LEU A 74 -9.32 -0.56 -14.89
N TRP A 75 -8.84 -1.67 -15.48
CA TRP A 75 -8.26 -1.65 -16.83
C TRP A 75 -9.29 -1.38 -17.94
N ASN A 76 -10.59 -1.51 -17.66
CA ASN A 76 -11.64 -1.18 -18.62
C ASN A 76 -11.87 0.34 -18.75
N ILE A 77 -11.27 1.15 -17.88
CA ILE A 77 -11.40 2.61 -17.89
C ILE A 77 -10.35 3.19 -18.87
N PRO A 78 -10.78 3.91 -19.93
CA PRO A 78 -9.85 4.53 -20.87
C PRO A 78 -8.85 5.46 -20.18
N PHE A 79 -7.62 5.51 -20.70
CA PHE A 79 -6.46 6.24 -20.15
C PHE A 79 -5.93 5.71 -18.81
N LEU A 80 -6.81 5.33 -17.88
CA LEU A 80 -6.41 4.72 -16.61
C LEU A 80 -5.63 3.43 -16.86
N SER A 81 -6.06 2.58 -17.79
CA SER A 81 -5.33 1.36 -18.18
C SER A 81 -3.85 1.62 -18.48
N ARG A 82 -3.54 2.68 -19.24
CA ARG A 82 -2.15 3.05 -19.59
C ARG A 82 -1.33 3.51 -18.39
N VAL A 83 -1.98 4.17 -17.42
CA VAL A 83 -1.33 4.52 -16.15
C VAL A 83 -1.08 3.26 -15.33
N LEU A 84 -2.06 2.36 -15.24
CA LEU A 84 -1.93 1.10 -14.51
C LEU A 84 -0.80 0.23 -15.10
N ASP A 85 -0.73 0.12 -16.43
CA ASP A 85 0.32 -0.61 -17.14
C ASP A 85 1.69 0.05 -16.97
N GLY A 86 1.79 1.37 -17.17
CA GLY A 86 3.04 2.12 -17.01
C GLY A 86 3.56 2.09 -15.57
N ALA A 87 2.64 2.10 -14.60
CA ALA A 87 2.97 1.92 -13.20
C ALA A 87 3.13 0.46 -12.79
N GLY A 88 2.98 -0.52 -13.70
CA GLY A 88 3.13 -1.96 -13.46
C GLY A 88 2.20 -2.54 -12.39
N GLN A 89 0.97 -2.01 -12.27
CA GLN A 89 0.01 -2.41 -11.26
C GLN A 89 -0.33 -3.90 -11.36
N ILE A 90 -0.61 -4.53 -10.22
CA ILE A 90 -0.82 -5.98 -10.12
C ILE A 90 -2.33 -6.26 -10.19
N PRO A 91 -2.85 -6.88 -11.27
CA PRO A 91 -4.28 -7.10 -11.41
C PRO A 91 -4.80 -8.18 -10.46
N VAL A 92 -5.93 -7.91 -9.81
CA VAL A 92 -6.63 -8.85 -8.92
C VAL A 92 -7.97 -9.26 -9.53
N PHE A 93 -8.13 -10.57 -9.71
CA PHE A 93 -9.32 -11.22 -10.26
C PHE A 93 -10.15 -11.91 -9.17
N ARG A 94 -10.81 -11.12 -8.32
CA ARG A 94 -11.64 -11.64 -7.20
C ARG A 94 -12.76 -12.54 -7.72
N GLY A 95 -13.00 -13.66 -7.03
CA GLY A 95 -14.10 -14.57 -7.36
C GLY A 95 -13.89 -15.38 -8.65
N THR A 96 -12.65 -15.52 -9.11
CA THR A 96 -12.31 -16.29 -10.31
C THR A 96 -11.19 -17.29 -10.02
N ALA A 97 -10.97 -18.25 -10.94
CA ALA A 97 -9.86 -19.20 -10.88
C ALA A 97 -8.47 -18.53 -10.85
N LYS A 98 -8.36 -17.24 -11.24
CA LYS A 98 -7.11 -16.46 -11.29
C LYS A 98 -6.82 -15.68 -9.99
N ALA A 99 -7.56 -15.92 -8.91
CA ALA A 99 -7.37 -15.17 -7.67
C ALA A 99 -5.93 -15.28 -7.10
N GLY A 100 -5.27 -16.42 -7.31
CA GLY A 100 -3.87 -16.66 -6.89
C GLY A 100 -2.80 -15.95 -7.72
N ASP A 101 -3.12 -15.51 -8.95
CA ASP A 101 -2.13 -14.91 -9.87
C ASP A 101 -1.58 -13.57 -9.36
N SER A 102 -2.34 -12.87 -8.52
CA SER A 102 -1.92 -11.60 -7.95
C SER A 102 -0.69 -11.72 -7.04
N LEU A 103 -0.55 -12.81 -6.28
CA LEU A 103 0.63 -13.04 -5.44
C LEU A 103 1.88 -13.34 -6.28
N ARG A 104 1.72 -14.06 -7.39
CA ARG A 104 2.82 -14.29 -8.35
C ARG A 104 3.30 -12.97 -8.95
N GLY A 105 2.38 -12.14 -9.44
CA GLY A 105 2.74 -10.82 -10.00
C GLY A 105 3.44 -9.92 -8.98
N ALA A 106 3.03 -9.98 -7.71
CA ALA A 106 3.71 -9.27 -6.63
C ALA A 106 5.12 -9.81 -6.34
N HIS A 107 5.30 -11.14 -6.32
CA HIS A 107 6.61 -11.78 -6.18
C HIS A 107 7.56 -11.35 -7.32
N ASP A 108 7.08 -11.37 -8.56
CA ASP A 108 7.87 -10.96 -9.73
C ASP A 108 8.25 -9.47 -9.64
N ALA A 109 7.34 -8.60 -9.20
CA ALA A 109 7.61 -7.18 -8.99
C ALA A 109 8.66 -6.95 -7.90
N LEU A 110 8.58 -7.65 -6.77
CA LEU A 110 9.58 -7.57 -5.70
C LEU A 110 10.96 -8.01 -6.19
N LYS A 111 11.05 -9.16 -6.87
CA LYS A 111 12.29 -9.65 -7.51
C LYS A 111 12.85 -8.68 -8.54
N ALA A 112 11.99 -7.99 -9.29
CA ALA A 112 12.37 -6.96 -10.25
C ALA A 112 12.76 -5.62 -9.60
N GLY A 113 12.95 -5.60 -8.27
CA GLY A 113 13.43 -4.43 -7.56
C GLY A 113 12.38 -3.33 -7.39
N ARG A 114 11.08 -3.66 -7.40
CA ARG A 114 9.97 -2.70 -7.30
C ARG A 114 9.40 -2.63 -5.88
N VAL A 115 8.77 -1.50 -5.58
CA VAL A 115 8.02 -1.33 -4.32
C VAL A 115 6.61 -1.87 -4.52
N VAL A 116 6.26 -2.94 -3.82
CA VAL A 116 4.89 -3.44 -3.76
C VAL A 116 4.21 -2.86 -2.53
N VAL A 117 3.05 -2.25 -2.73
CA VAL A 117 2.23 -1.70 -1.67
C VAL A 117 1.03 -2.62 -1.47
N ILE A 118 0.85 -3.09 -0.25
CA ILE A 118 -0.22 -4.03 0.11
C ILE A 118 -1.02 -3.52 1.30
N TYR A 119 -2.34 -3.72 1.20
CA TYR A 119 -3.29 -3.51 2.29
C TYR A 119 -3.81 -4.89 2.71
N PRO A 120 -3.29 -5.48 3.81
CA PRO A 120 -3.60 -6.86 4.16
C PRO A 120 -5.08 -7.12 4.44
N GLU A 121 -5.84 -6.10 4.83
CA GLU A 121 -7.31 -6.15 4.99
C GLU A 121 -8.02 -6.59 3.70
N GLY A 122 -7.44 -6.31 2.52
CA GLY A 122 -8.01 -6.62 1.21
C GLY A 122 -9.29 -5.84 0.86
N THR A 123 -9.75 -4.96 1.75
CA THR A 123 -10.91 -4.08 1.58
C THR A 123 -10.71 -2.83 2.44
N LEU A 124 -11.57 -1.84 2.26
CA LEU A 124 -11.61 -0.68 3.14
C LEU A 124 -12.14 -1.07 4.51
N THR A 125 -11.50 -0.58 5.58
CA THR A 125 -11.98 -0.84 6.94
C THR A 125 -13.43 -0.38 7.14
N GLN A 126 -14.22 -1.20 7.83
CA GLN A 126 -15.57 -0.88 8.28
C GLN A 126 -15.68 -0.58 9.79
N ASP A 127 -14.55 -0.64 10.50
CA ASP A 127 -14.44 -0.28 11.93
C ASP A 127 -14.69 1.22 12.22
N PRO A 128 -15.70 1.61 13.02
CA PRO A 128 -16.04 3.01 13.34
C PRO A 128 -14.84 3.91 13.64
N ASP A 129 -13.87 3.40 14.39
CA ASP A 129 -12.68 4.10 14.87
C ASP A 129 -11.51 4.04 13.89
N GLY A 130 -11.70 3.40 12.74
CA GLY A 130 -10.74 3.34 11.64
C GLY A 130 -9.61 2.33 11.84
N TRP A 131 -9.78 1.36 12.74
CA TRP A 131 -8.81 0.28 12.92
C TRP A 131 -8.79 -0.70 11.74
N PRO A 132 -7.63 -1.31 11.42
CA PRO A 132 -7.55 -2.36 10.41
C PRO A 132 -8.43 -3.56 10.77
N LEU A 133 -9.11 -4.13 9.77
CA LEU A 133 -9.92 -5.35 9.92
C LEU A 133 -9.07 -6.65 9.89
N ASP A 134 -9.75 -7.79 9.78
CA ASP A 134 -9.16 -9.10 9.53
C ASP A 134 -8.23 -9.09 8.30
N ASN A 135 -7.00 -9.54 8.54
CA ASN A 135 -5.94 -9.46 7.55
C ASN A 135 -5.80 -10.78 6.77
N ARG A 136 -5.54 -10.69 5.48
CA ARG A 136 -5.29 -11.83 4.61
C ARG A 136 -3.82 -12.24 4.70
N THR A 137 -3.57 -13.55 4.67
CA THR A 137 -2.21 -14.12 4.78
C THR A 137 -1.32 -13.92 3.55
N GLY A 138 -1.82 -13.27 2.50
CA GLY A 138 -1.04 -12.94 1.31
C GLY A 138 0.20 -12.08 1.62
N VAL A 139 0.14 -11.23 2.64
CA VAL A 139 1.29 -10.42 3.06
C VAL A 139 2.41 -11.30 3.63
N ALA A 140 2.10 -12.27 4.50
CA ALA A 140 3.08 -13.22 5.03
C ALA A 140 3.67 -14.11 3.93
N ARG A 141 2.84 -14.56 2.97
CA ARG A 141 3.32 -15.33 1.81
C ARG A 141 4.36 -14.55 1.00
N LEU A 142 4.15 -13.25 0.81
CA LEU A 142 5.13 -12.40 0.11
C LEU A 142 6.36 -12.12 0.97
N ALA A 143 6.18 -11.83 2.25
CA ALA A 143 7.26 -11.55 3.20
C ALA A 143 8.24 -12.73 3.34
N LEU A 144 7.73 -13.95 3.42
CA LEU A 144 8.55 -15.15 3.60
C LEU A 144 9.15 -15.68 2.29
N ALA A 145 8.48 -15.47 1.15
CA ALA A 145 8.96 -15.96 -0.16
C ALA A 145 9.94 -14.99 -0.86
N ASN A 146 10.13 -13.78 -0.33
CA ASN A 146 10.99 -12.77 -0.94
C ASN A 146 11.99 -12.24 0.09
N ASP A 147 13.27 -12.23 -0.28
CA ASP A 147 14.31 -11.60 0.52
C ASP A 147 14.36 -10.09 0.26
N VAL A 148 13.33 -9.39 0.72
CA VAL A 148 13.15 -7.95 0.57
C VAL A 148 12.71 -7.33 1.90
N PRO A 149 13.06 -6.06 2.19
CA PRO A 149 12.54 -5.35 3.35
C PRO A 149 11.01 -5.36 3.39
N VAL A 150 10.46 -5.80 4.53
CA VAL A 150 9.03 -5.67 4.87
C VAL A 150 8.87 -4.44 5.75
N ILE A 151 8.21 -3.42 5.25
CA ILE A 151 8.17 -2.08 5.86
C ILE A 151 6.73 -1.82 6.31
N PRO A 152 6.46 -1.80 7.62
CA PRO A 152 5.15 -1.47 8.14
C PRO A 152 4.98 0.05 8.08
N ALA A 153 3.80 0.51 7.70
CA ALA A 153 3.46 1.92 7.70
C ALA A 153 2.00 2.12 8.08
N ALA A 154 1.70 3.29 8.65
CA ALA A 154 0.35 3.64 9.05
C ALA A 154 -0.02 5.03 8.54
N ARG A 155 -1.32 5.23 8.33
CA ARG A 155 -1.89 6.50 7.85
C ARG A 155 -3.16 6.85 8.61
N TRP A 156 -3.33 8.15 8.87
CA TRP A 156 -4.52 8.72 9.48
C TRP A 156 -4.97 10.00 8.77
N GLY A 157 -6.28 10.29 8.80
CA GLY A 157 -6.86 11.54 8.28
C GLY A 157 -7.48 11.47 6.88
N THR A 158 -7.20 10.46 6.05
CA THR A 158 -7.80 10.34 4.69
C THR A 158 -9.32 10.17 4.71
N ARG A 159 -9.87 9.60 5.80
CA ARG A 159 -11.31 9.47 6.04
C ARG A 159 -12.02 10.81 6.21
N GLU A 160 -11.30 11.85 6.64
CA GLU A 160 -11.87 13.18 6.79
C GLU A 160 -12.11 13.85 5.43
N ILE A 161 -11.36 13.43 4.41
CA ILE A 161 -11.48 13.88 3.03
C ILE A 161 -12.54 13.04 2.31
N PHE A 162 -12.47 11.71 2.42
CA PHE A 162 -13.46 10.81 1.86
C PHE A 162 -13.89 9.78 2.89
N ASP A 163 -15.08 9.96 3.45
CA ASP A 163 -15.72 8.98 4.33
C ASP A 163 -16.31 7.87 3.46
N SER A 164 -15.61 6.74 3.41
CA SER A 164 -15.99 5.61 2.56
C SER A 164 -17.27 4.91 3.01
N ARG A 165 -17.64 5.02 4.30
CA ARG A 165 -18.86 4.41 4.84
C ARG A 165 -20.08 5.21 4.45
N ARG A 166 -19.98 6.53 4.62
CA ARG A 166 -21.07 7.46 4.30
C ARG A 166 -21.03 7.92 2.83
N ARG A 167 -20.05 7.45 2.06
CA ARG A 167 -19.78 7.86 0.68
C ARG A 167 -19.75 9.39 0.53
N ARG A 168 -19.12 10.08 1.48
CA ARG A 168 -19.13 11.54 1.57
C ARG A 168 -17.75 12.12 1.32
N PHE A 169 -17.63 12.89 0.25
CA PHE A 169 -16.43 13.64 -0.09
C PHE A 169 -16.48 15.05 0.54
N ARG A 170 -15.42 15.44 1.23
CA ARG A 170 -15.27 16.70 1.98
C ARG A 170 -13.91 17.34 1.66
N PRO A 171 -13.76 17.93 0.46
CA PRO A 171 -12.47 18.46 0.01
C PRO A 171 -12.01 19.70 0.78
N PHE A 172 -12.94 20.45 1.37
CA PHE A 172 -12.64 21.70 2.07
C PHE A 172 -13.17 21.71 3.52
N PRO A 173 -12.50 22.41 4.45
CA PRO A 173 -11.10 22.86 4.32
C PRO A 173 -10.13 21.69 4.22
N ARG A 174 -8.89 21.95 3.79
CA ARG A 174 -7.78 20.97 3.75
C ARG A 174 -7.69 20.18 5.05
N LYS A 175 -7.58 18.86 4.97
CA LYS A 175 -7.53 17.97 6.14
C LYS A 175 -6.09 17.59 6.48
N PRO A 176 -5.74 17.44 7.77
CA PRO A 176 -4.47 16.80 8.12
C PRO A 176 -4.47 15.34 7.62
N VAL A 177 -3.38 14.92 6.98
CA VAL A 177 -3.15 13.51 6.61
C VAL A 177 -1.76 13.15 7.08
N ASN A 178 -1.67 12.37 8.14
CA ASN A 178 -0.41 11.99 8.75
C ASN A 178 -0.06 10.55 8.38
N MET A 179 1.21 10.29 8.14
CA MET A 179 1.73 8.99 7.77
C MET A 179 3.04 8.75 8.51
N VAL A 180 3.24 7.53 8.99
CA VAL A 180 4.51 7.10 9.59
C VAL A 180 4.92 5.81 8.91
N ILE A 181 6.18 5.77 8.49
CA ILE A 181 6.83 4.61 7.91
C ILE A 181 7.77 4.04 8.96
N GLY A 182 7.50 2.83 9.41
CA GLY A 182 8.33 2.13 10.39
C GLY A 182 9.63 1.61 9.79
N ALA A 183 10.56 1.22 10.67
CA ALA A 183 11.76 0.51 10.25
C ALA A 183 11.40 -0.86 9.62
N PRO A 184 12.23 -1.37 8.69
CA PRO A 184 12.06 -2.73 8.16
C PRO A 184 11.97 -3.76 9.29
N MET A 185 11.01 -4.67 9.18
CA MET A 185 10.81 -5.73 10.17
C MET A 185 11.89 -6.80 10.03
N ASP A 186 12.43 -7.24 11.16
CA ASP A 186 13.19 -8.47 11.23
C ASP A 186 12.22 -9.66 11.27
N LEU A 187 12.30 -10.51 10.25
CA LEU A 187 11.51 -11.74 10.14
C LEU A 187 12.41 -12.98 10.09
N SER A 188 13.66 -12.87 10.53
CA SER A 188 14.65 -13.95 10.50
C SER A 188 14.17 -15.21 11.20
N ASP A 189 13.54 -15.09 12.37
CA ASP A 189 12.96 -16.20 13.15
C ASP A 189 11.85 -16.96 12.42
N TYR A 190 11.23 -16.36 11.40
CA TYR A 190 10.18 -16.97 10.59
C TYR A 190 10.71 -17.60 9.29
N ARG A 191 11.89 -17.19 8.83
CA ARG A 191 12.48 -17.66 7.57
C ARG A 191 13.06 -19.06 7.74
N GLY A 192 12.84 -19.92 6.73
CA GLY A 192 13.31 -21.30 6.74
C GLY A 192 12.43 -22.29 7.51
N ARG A 193 11.43 -21.81 8.26
CA ARG A 193 10.35 -22.67 8.82
C ARG A 193 9.48 -23.21 7.67
N GLU A 194 8.85 -24.36 7.92
CA GLU A 194 7.85 -24.92 7.00
C GLU A 194 6.67 -23.94 6.86
N VAL A 195 6.30 -23.63 5.61
CA VAL A 195 5.25 -22.64 5.33
C VAL A 195 3.89 -23.31 5.34
N ASP A 196 3.21 -23.24 6.48
CA ASP A 196 1.85 -23.72 6.68
C ASP A 196 0.85 -22.56 6.98
N GLY A 197 -0.40 -22.90 7.27
CA GLY A 197 -1.44 -21.91 7.56
C GLY A 197 -1.22 -21.16 8.88
N GLU A 198 -0.62 -21.81 9.87
CA GLU A 198 -0.39 -21.26 11.21
C GLU A 198 0.73 -20.23 11.17
N LEU A 199 1.88 -20.57 10.59
CA LEU A 199 3.00 -19.65 10.39
C LEU A 199 2.57 -18.41 9.58
N LEU A 200 1.79 -18.62 8.53
CA LEU A 200 1.30 -17.51 7.70
C LEU A 200 0.36 -16.58 8.46
N ARG A 201 -0.45 -17.11 9.39
CA ARG A 201 -1.31 -16.32 10.27
C ARG A 201 -0.45 -15.54 11.27
N GLU A 202 0.45 -16.23 11.97
CA GLU A 202 1.40 -15.68 12.93
C GLU A 202 2.18 -14.49 12.34
N VAL A 203 2.85 -14.68 11.21
CA VAL A 203 3.62 -13.62 10.55
C VAL A 203 2.75 -12.46 10.08
N THR A 204 1.53 -12.75 9.61
CA THR A 204 0.59 -11.68 9.23
C THR A 204 0.21 -10.82 10.44
N ASP A 205 0.00 -11.46 11.59
CA ASP A 205 -0.38 -10.77 12.82
C ASP A 205 0.76 -9.93 13.37
N VAL A 206 1.99 -10.47 13.37
CA VAL A 206 3.21 -9.72 13.74
C VAL A 206 3.38 -8.46 12.88
N ILE A 207 3.24 -8.58 11.55
CA ILE A 207 3.33 -7.43 10.64
C ILE A 207 2.23 -6.40 10.95
N MET A 208 1.01 -6.87 11.15
CA MET A 208 -0.15 -5.99 11.35
C MET A 208 -0.20 -5.39 12.75
N ASP A 209 0.35 -6.04 13.77
CA ASP A 209 0.57 -5.47 15.09
C ASP A 209 1.50 -4.27 15.00
N ARG A 210 2.59 -4.38 14.22
CA ARG A 210 3.46 -3.22 14.01
C ARG A 210 2.74 -2.08 13.29
N VAL A 211 1.90 -2.38 12.30
CA VAL A 211 1.05 -1.35 11.66
C VAL A 211 0.06 -0.73 12.65
N ARG A 212 -0.54 -1.52 13.54
CA ARG A 212 -1.47 -1.04 14.59
C ARG A 212 -0.76 -0.15 15.61
N GLU A 213 0.45 -0.49 16.03
CA GLU A 213 1.27 0.34 16.91
C GLU A 213 1.58 1.70 16.29
N LEU A 214 2.07 1.73 15.05
CA LEU A 214 2.32 2.98 14.32
C LEU A 214 1.05 3.82 14.16
N LEU A 215 -0.10 3.17 13.93
CA LEU A 215 -1.38 3.85 13.85
C LEU A 215 -1.81 4.43 15.19
N LYS A 216 -1.52 3.75 16.31
CA LYS A 216 -1.78 4.25 17.67
C LYS A 216 -0.91 5.48 17.96
N GLU A 217 0.39 5.42 17.64
CA GLU A 217 1.32 6.54 17.78
C GLU A 217 0.85 7.76 16.97
N LEU A 218 0.38 7.56 15.74
CA LEU A 218 -0.17 8.61 14.88
C LEU A 218 -1.44 9.29 15.42
N ARG A 219 -2.17 8.62 16.32
CA ARG A 219 -3.45 9.07 16.87
C ARG A 219 -3.32 9.63 18.29
N ALA A 220 -2.16 9.52 18.92
CA ALA A 220 -1.85 10.07 20.23
C ALA A 220 -1.67 11.58 20.16
#